data_AF-A0AAW8BZ40-F1
#
_entry.id   AF-A0AAW8BZ40-F1
#
_cell.length_a   1.000
_cell.length_b   1.000
_cell.length_c   1.000
_cell.angle_alpha   90.00
_cell.angle_beta   90.00
_cell.angle_gamma   90.00
#
_symmetry.space_group_name_H-M   'P 1'
#
loop_
_entity.id
_entity.type
_entity.pdbx_description
1 polymer ?
#
loop_
_entity_poly.entity_id
_entity_poly.type
_entity_poly.pdbx_seq_one_letter_code
_entity_poly.pdbx_strand_id
1 'polypeptide(L)'
;MSVELPPDLAGALAEPPRPQRAFSWKPAGWRTEMHDLPEVLEVLEALPDKVDRTLIRETVLAELAAGRVLPAFVSAMVWGYGDAGYGATRVRWVLTGIKDGAHGAPVRSDVAGLLGVAVNRVRAEGPVEGFRFMSNAGRIKHLASAFFTKWLYFSSALASPDDPNAAPILDKRVHDWLEDRANLTLDISRTHEYQRYLDALTSWGEAFGRTAVQVEKAIFGLATGRD
;
A
#
# COMPACT_ATOMS: atom_id res chain seq x y z
N MET A 1 -7.78 -9.98 -24.03
CA MET A 1 -6.72 -10.97 -24.29
C MET A 1 -6.17 -11.37 -22.93
N SER A 2 -6.15 -12.66 -22.60
CA SER A 2 -5.60 -13.14 -21.32
C SER A 2 -4.08 -12.96 -21.34
N VAL A 3 -3.51 -12.42 -20.26
CA VAL A 3 -2.06 -12.34 -20.10
C VAL A 3 -1.56 -13.73 -19.69
N GLU A 4 -0.54 -14.23 -20.37
CA GLU A 4 0.05 -15.53 -20.06
C GLU A 4 0.71 -15.52 -18.67
N LEU A 5 0.56 -16.62 -17.93
CA LEU A 5 1.17 -16.78 -16.60
C LEU A 5 2.68 -17.09 -16.74
N PRO A 6 3.58 -16.27 -16.19
CA PRO A 6 5.01 -16.57 -16.24
C PRO A 6 5.37 -17.88 -15.48
N PRO A 7 6.26 -18.74 -16.01
CA PRO A 7 6.58 -20.03 -15.39
C PRO A 7 7.16 -19.96 -13.98
N ASP A 8 7.96 -18.93 -13.69
CA ASP A 8 8.54 -18.70 -12.36
C ASP A 8 7.45 -18.32 -11.33
N LEU A 9 6.46 -17.53 -11.74
CA LEU A 9 5.28 -17.25 -10.93
C LEU A 9 4.45 -18.51 -10.72
N ALA A 10 4.22 -19.33 -11.76
CA ALA A 10 3.52 -20.61 -11.60
C ALA A 10 4.21 -21.51 -10.56
N GLY A 11 5.54 -21.60 -10.59
CA GLY A 11 6.33 -22.32 -9.59
C GLY A 11 6.15 -21.75 -8.18
N ALA A 12 6.16 -20.42 -8.03
CA ALA A 12 5.96 -19.77 -6.74
C ALA A 12 4.54 -19.97 -6.18
N LEU A 13 3.51 -19.97 -7.02
CA LEU A 13 2.11 -20.15 -6.61
C LEU A 13 1.76 -21.59 -6.22
N ALA A 14 2.51 -22.57 -6.73
CA ALA A 14 2.38 -23.98 -6.36
C ALA A 14 2.85 -24.26 -4.92
N GLU A 15 3.78 -23.47 -4.40
CA GLU A 15 4.27 -23.59 -3.02
C GLU A 15 3.30 -22.98 -2.00
N PRO A 16 3.24 -23.47 -0.75
CA PRO A 16 2.41 -22.85 0.30
C PRO A 16 2.69 -21.34 0.44
N PRO A 17 1.65 -20.51 0.67
CA PRO A 17 1.81 -19.07 0.73
C PRO A 17 2.64 -18.72 1.96
N ARG A 18 3.65 -17.87 1.78
CA ARG A 18 4.54 -17.45 2.86
C ARG A 18 4.05 -16.15 3.50
N PRO A 19 4.06 -16.05 4.84
CA PRO A 19 3.88 -14.77 5.51
C PRO A 19 5.09 -13.88 5.26
N GLN A 20 4.86 -12.57 5.18
CA GLN A 20 5.95 -11.61 5.07
C GLN A 20 6.79 -11.60 6.35
N ARG A 21 8.12 -11.51 6.21
CA ARG A 21 9.02 -11.36 7.35
C ARG A 21 9.02 -9.94 7.89
N ALA A 22 9.06 -9.81 9.20
CA ALA A 22 9.21 -8.51 9.85
C ALA A 22 10.56 -7.84 9.50
N PHE A 23 10.52 -6.54 9.26
CA PHE A 23 11.69 -5.72 8.92
C PHE A 23 11.77 -4.47 9.79
N SER A 24 12.98 -3.95 9.93
CA SER A 24 13.24 -2.74 10.73
C SER A 24 12.78 -1.48 10.00
N TRP A 25 12.41 -0.47 10.77
CA TRP A 25 12.10 0.88 10.28
C TRP A 25 12.93 1.92 11.08
N LYS A 26 12.77 3.22 10.77
CA LYS A 26 13.59 4.30 11.35
C LYS A 26 12.77 5.31 12.17
N PRO A 27 12.39 5.00 13.42
CA PRO A 27 11.47 5.82 14.23
C PRO A 27 11.86 7.29 14.38
N ALA A 28 13.16 7.58 14.55
CA ALA A 28 13.64 8.93 14.79
C ALA A 28 13.23 9.93 13.70
N GLY A 29 13.31 9.54 12.42
CA GLY A 29 12.89 10.42 11.31
C GLY A 29 11.38 10.69 11.32
N TRP A 30 10.58 9.67 11.66
CA TRP A 30 9.12 9.80 11.75
C TRP A 30 8.71 10.72 12.89
N ARG A 31 9.32 10.60 14.08
CA ARG A 31 9.09 11.50 15.21
C ARG A 31 9.39 12.95 14.86
N THR A 32 10.52 13.20 14.19
CA THR A 32 10.91 14.55 13.76
C THR A 32 9.87 15.14 12.80
N GLU A 33 9.44 14.39 11.79
CA GLU A 33 8.57 14.94 10.74
C GLU A 33 7.09 15.00 11.15
N MET A 34 6.67 14.19 12.13
CA MET A 34 5.30 14.16 12.67
C MET A 34 5.16 14.90 14.01
N HIS A 35 6.12 15.77 14.35
CA HIS A 35 6.24 16.44 15.66
C HIS A 35 4.99 17.20 16.13
N ASP A 36 4.16 17.70 15.21
CA ASP A 36 2.94 18.47 15.46
C ASP A 36 1.65 17.63 15.36
N LEU A 37 1.78 16.30 15.29
CA LEU A 37 0.67 15.36 15.16
C LEU A 37 0.65 14.38 16.37
N PRO A 38 0.07 14.77 17.52
CA PRO A 38 0.17 13.99 18.75
C PRO A 38 -0.39 12.56 18.63
N GLU A 39 -1.53 12.37 17.95
CA GLU A 39 -2.12 11.05 17.73
C GLU A 39 -1.24 10.17 16.81
N VAL A 40 -0.51 10.80 15.87
CA VAL A 40 0.44 10.08 15.01
C VAL A 40 1.67 9.67 15.82
N LEU A 41 2.16 10.56 16.70
CA LEU A 41 3.28 10.22 17.58
C LEU A 41 2.91 9.08 18.53
N GLU A 42 1.69 9.07 19.07
CA GLU A 42 1.20 7.99 19.94
C GLU A 42 1.29 6.62 19.26
N VAL A 43 0.77 6.49 18.04
CA VAL A 43 0.86 5.20 17.32
C VAL A 43 2.30 4.85 16.96
N LEU A 44 3.14 5.83 16.61
CA LEU A 44 4.55 5.59 16.28
C LEU A 44 5.35 5.09 17.49
N GLU A 45 5.07 5.57 18.70
CA GLU A 45 5.70 5.06 19.93
C GLU A 45 5.23 3.66 20.32
N ALA A 46 4.00 3.29 19.94
CA ALA A 46 3.46 1.96 20.22
C ALA A 46 4.00 0.89 19.26
N LEU A 47 4.54 1.28 18.09
CA LEU A 47 5.09 0.34 17.13
C LEU A 47 6.40 -0.29 17.63
N PRO A 48 6.57 -1.62 17.50
CA PRO A 48 7.84 -2.29 17.80
C PRO A 48 8.94 -1.94 16.78
N ASP A 49 10.19 -2.24 17.11
CA ASP A 49 11.37 -1.98 16.24
C ASP A 49 11.30 -2.66 14.86
N LYS A 50 10.53 -3.75 14.77
CA LYS A 50 10.30 -4.48 13.53
C LYS A 50 8.82 -4.59 13.26
N VAL A 51 8.43 -4.27 12.04
CA VAL A 51 7.04 -4.32 11.59
C VAL A 51 6.89 -5.30 10.44
N ASP A 52 5.72 -5.88 10.30
CA ASP A 52 5.33 -6.70 9.16
C ASP A 52 3.95 -6.28 8.64
N ARG A 53 3.51 -6.94 7.57
CA ARG A 53 2.20 -6.69 6.94
C ARG A 53 1.03 -6.97 7.88
N THR A 54 1.12 -7.96 8.77
CA THR A 54 0.01 -8.32 9.68
C THR A 54 -0.16 -7.26 10.76
N LEU A 55 0.92 -6.91 11.45
CA LEU A 55 0.93 -5.90 12.50
C LEU A 55 0.44 -4.54 11.98
N ILE A 56 0.93 -4.12 10.83
CA ILE A 56 0.56 -2.81 10.26
C ILE A 56 -0.88 -2.82 9.79
N ARG A 57 -1.38 -3.93 9.23
CA ARG A 57 -2.81 -4.10 8.95
C ARG A 57 -3.64 -3.92 10.21
N GLU A 58 -3.31 -4.63 11.29
CA GLU A 58 -4.06 -4.54 12.55
C GLU A 58 -4.04 -3.12 13.12
N THR A 59 -2.88 -2.47 13.09
CA THR A 59 -2.72 -1.06 13.50
C THR A 59 -3.59 -0.13 12.66
N VAL A 60 -3.53 -0.23 11.32
CA VAL A 60 -4.32 0.59 10.41
C VAL A 60 -5.82 0.41 10.65
N LEU A 61 -6.28 -0.82 10.84
CA LEU A 61 -7.69 -1.10 11.08
C LEU A 61 -8.16 -0.57 12.44
N ALA A 62 -7.35 -0.70 13.50
CA ALA A 62 -7.66 -0.16 14.81
C ALA A 62 -7.77 1.36 14.80
N GLU A 63 -6.82 2.04 14.16
CA GLU A 63 -6.82 3.50 14.02
C GLU A 63 -8.02 4.00 13.18
N LEU A 64 -8.34 3.30 12.08
CA LEU A 64 -9.54 3.59 11.29
C LEU A 64 -10.83 3.39 12.07
N ALA A 65 -10.92 2.33 12.89
CA ALA A 65 -12.07 2.09 13.76
C ALA A 65 -12.23 3.17 14.84
N ALA A 66 -11.12 3.76 15.30
CA ALA A 66 -11.11 4.90 16.21
C ALA A 66 -11.37 6.25 15.51
N GLY A 67 -11.58 6.27 14.19
CA GLY A 67 -11.77 7.51 13.41
C GLY A 67 -10.48 8.29 13.14
N ARG A 68 -9.31 7.73 13.46
CA ARG A 68 -8.00 8.37 13.36
C ARG A 68 -7.32 8.05 12.02
N VAL A 69 -7.70 8.77 10.97
CA VAL A 69 -7.24 8.51 9.60
C VAL A 69 -5.74 8.79 9.40
N LEU A 70 -5.21 9.87 9.98
CA LEU A 70 -3.79 10.22 9.81
C LEU A 70 -2.85 9.22 10.51
N PRO A 71 -3.09 8.81 11.77
CA PRO A 71 -2.35 7.71 12.40
C PRO A 71 -2.38 6.42 11.57
N ALA A 72 -3.56 6.02 11.08
CA ALA A 72 -3.68 4.85 10.20
C ALA A 72 -2.82 4.99 8.93
N PHE A 73 -2.94 6.12 8.23
CA PHE A 73 -2.19 6.37 7.00
C PHE A 73 -0.68 6.38 7.24
N VAL A 74 -0.21 7.03 8.31
CA VAL A 74 1.22 7.09 8.65
C VAL A 74 1.76 5.69 8.95
N SER A 75 1.03 4.84 9.69
CA SER A 75 1.41 3.44 9.93
C SER A 75 1.55 2.63 8.62
N ALA A 76 0.62 2.81 7.67
CA ALA A 76 0.73 2.19 6.35
C ALA A 76 1.98 2.68 5.59
N MET A 77 2.38 3.94 5.76
CA MET A 77 3.59 4.49 5.14
C MET A 77 4.87 4.07 5.84
N VAL A 78 4.87 3.84 7.16
CA VAL A 78 5.99 3.24 7.89
C VAL A 78 6.34 1.89 7.26
N TRP A 79 5.34 1.05 7.01
CA TRP A 79 5.54 -0.21 6.27
C TRP A 79 6.00 0.04 4.83
N GLY A 80 5.36 0.98 4.12
CA GLY A 80 5.62 1.24 2.71
C GLY A 80 7.02 1.74 2.39
N TYR A 81 7.66 2.46 3.31
CA TYR A 81 9.03 2.95 3.19
C TYR A 81 10.06 2.08 3.94
N GLY A 82 9.64 1.38 5.01
CA GLY A 82 10.50 0.56 5.85
C GLY A 82 11.73 1.28 6.37
N ASP A 83 12.91 0.77 6.03
CA ASP A 83 14.20 1.31 6.48
C ASP A 83 14.72 2.48 5.62
N ALA A 84 13.95 2.92 4.61
CA ALA A 84 14.28 4.09 3.83
C ALA A 84 14.27 5.35 4.71
N GLY A 85 15.44 5.99 4.85
CA GLY A 85 15.59 7.16 5.73
C GLY A 85 14.82 8.40 5.31
N TYR A 86 14.31 8.45 4.08
CA TYR A 86 13.57 9.60 3.52
C TYR A 86 12.04 9.45 3.57
N GLY A 87 11.52 8.32 4.10
CA GLY A 87 10.08 8.04 4.10
C GLY A 87 9.28 9.09 4.86
N ALA A 88 9.70 9.41 6.08
CA ALA A 88 9.06 10.41 6.94
C ALA A 88 8.94 11.79 6.26
N THR A 89 10.04 12.28 5.66
CA THR A 89 10.05 13.55 4.93
C THR A 89 9.11 13.54 3.74
N ARG A 90 9.04 12.44 2.97
CA ARG A 90 8.09 12.34 1.85
C ARG A 90 6.64 12.29 2.30
N VAL A 91 6.35 11.62 3.41
CA VAL A 91 5.01 11.64 4.01
C VAL A 91 4.67 13.05 4.48
N ARG A 92 5.63 13.79 5.06
CA ARG A 92 5.42 15.20 5.39
C ARG A 92 5.06 16.03 4.16
N TRP A 93 5.67 15.77 3.01
CA TRP A 93 5.28 16.43 1.75
C TRP A 93 3.85 16.09 1.33
N VAL A 94 3.40 14.85 1.54
CA VAL A 94 2.02 14.44 1.27
C VAL A 94 1.05 15.19 2.16
N LEU A 95 1.33 15.24 3.47
CA LEU A 95 0.45 15.87 4.47
C LEU A 95 0.35 17.40 4.29
N THR A 96 1.44 18.04 3.88
CA THR A 96 1.50 19.52 3.73
C THR A 96 1.28 20.00 2.30
N GLY A 97 1.50 19.15 1.29
CA GLY A 97 1.48 19.53 -0.13
C GLY A 97 2.69 20.35 -0.60
N ILE A 98 3.72 20.48 0.24
CA ILE A 98 4.91 21.31 -0.02
C ILE A 98 6.17 20.46 0.18
N LYS A 99 7.21 20.71 -0.62
CA LYS A 99 8.53 20.06 -0.45
C LYS A 99 9.46 20.86 0.44
N ASP A 100 9.67 22.13 0.08
CA ASP A 100 10.62 23.01 0.77
C ASP A 100 9.98 23.59 2.03
N GLY A 101 10.63 23.43 3.18
CA GLY A 101 10.09 23.88 4.47
C GLY A 101 8.93 23.04 5.01
N ALA A 102 8.66 21.86 4.44
CA ALA A 102 7.53 21.01 4.81
C ALA A 102 7.47 20.67 6.30
N HIS A 103 8.63 20.56 6.97
CA HIS A 103 8.72 20.33 8.41
C HIS A 103 7.90 21.37 9.19
N GLY A 104 8.07 22.66 8.93
CA GLY A 104 7.34 23.73 9.64
C GLY A 104 5.98 24.10 9.03
N ALA A 105 5.60 23.49 7.91
CA ALA A 105 4.33 23.80 7.24
C ALA A 105 3.16 23.09 7.93
N PRO A 106 1.97 23.72 8.03
CA PRO A 106 0.80 23.07 8.60
C PRO A 106 0.33 21.91 7.71
N VAL A 107 -0.16 20.84 8.34
CA VAL A 107 -0.85 19.76 7.63
C VAL A 107 -2.13 20.31 7.01
N ARG A 108 -2.39 19.93 5.76
CA ARG A 108 -3.60 20.33 5.04
C ARG A 108 -4.83 19.65 5.65
N SER A 109 -5.86 20.42 5.92
CA SER A 109 -7.10 19.94 6.54
C SER A 109 -7.90 18.96 5.69
N ASP A 110 -7.71 18.97 4.36
CA ASP A 110 -8.44 18.10 3.43
C ASP A 110 -7.86 16.68 3.31
N VAL A 111 -6.59 16.48 3.66
CA VAL A 111 -5.87 15.21 3.45
C VAL A 111 -6.54 14.03 4.18
N ALA A 112 -6.90 14.21 5.45
CA ALA A 112 -7.58 13.17 6.22
C ALA A 112 -8.95 12.81 5.61
N GLY A 113 -9.70 13.81 5.15
CA GLY A 113 -10.99 13.62 4.49
C GLY A 113 -10.85 12.84 3.18
N LEU A 114 -9.89 13.20 2.33
CA LEU A 114 -9.63 12.50 1.07
C LEU A 114 -9.22 11.03 1.31
N LEU A 115 -8.31 10.79 2.26
CA LEU A 115 -7.91 9.42 2.63
C LEU A 115 -9.08 8.61 3.17
N GLY A 116 -9.94 9.21 4.00
CA GLY A 116 -11.15 8.56 4.52
C GLY A 116 -12.18 8.24 3.44
N VAL A 117 -12.38 9.12 2.45
CA VAL A 117 -13.24 8.81 1.29
C VAL A 117 -12.66 7.63 0.51
N ALA A 118 -11.35 7.56 0.32
CA ALA A 118 -10.72 6.43 -0.36
C ALA A 118 -10.95 5.09 0.36
N VAL A 119 -10.91 5.09 1.70
CA VAL A 119 -11.26 3.92 2.54
C VAL A 119 -12.70 3.48 2.26
N ASN A 120 -13.64 4.42 2.24
CA ASN A 120 -15.05 4.10 1.98
C ASN A 120 -15.25 3.54 0.58
N ARG A 121 -14.62 4.15 -0.44
CA ARG A 121 -14.70 3.69 -1.84
C ARG A 121 -14.14 2.28 -2.00
N VAL A 122 -12.95 2.02 -1.48
CA VAL A 122 -12.31 0.70 -1.65
C VAL A 122 -13.08 -0.41 -0.94
N ARG A 123 -13.69 -0.13 0.21
CA ARG A 123 -14.48 -1.10 0.98
C ARG A 123 -15.85 -1.35 0.39
N ALA A 124 -16.52 -0.30 -0.12
CA ALA A 124 -17.90 -0.41 -0.60
C ALA A 124 -17.99 -0.80 -2.08
N GLU A 125 -17.06 -0.33 -2.90
CA GLU A 125 -17.12 -0.44 -4.37
C GLU A 125 -15.93 -1.23 -4.94
N GLY A 126 -14.94 -1.58 -4.10
CA GLY A 126 -13.83 -2.46 -4.44
C GLY A 126 -12.54 -1.74 -4.86
N PRO A 127 -11.47 -2.52 -5.13
CA PRO A 127 -10.12 -2.01 -5.41
C PRO A 127 -10.05 -0.96 -6.52
N VAL A 128 -10.78 -1.19 -7.60
CA VAL A 128 -10.70 -0.39 -8.83
C VAL A 128 -11.30 1.00 -8.61
N GLU A 129 -12.41 1.09 -7.87
CA GLU A 129 -13.03 2.36 -7.52
C GLU A 129 -12.22 3.14 -6.48
N GLY A 130 -11.60 2.45 -5.52
CA GLY A 130 -10.61 3.06 -4.62
C GLY A 130 -9.43 3.67 -5.39
N PHE A 131 -8.87 2.92 -6.35
CA PHE A 131 -7.81 3.41 -7.23
C PHE A 131 -8.27 4.59 -8.10
N ARG A 132 -9.46 4.49 -8.73
CA ARG A 132 -10.04 5.55 -9.56
C ARG A 132 -10.19 6.84 -8.77
N PHE A 133 -10.70 6.75 -7.54
CA PHE A 133 -10.84 7.93 -6.69
C PHE A 133 -9.47 8.56 -6.41
N MET A 134 -8.49 7.80 -5.92
CA MET A 134 -7.16 8.31 -5.56
C MET A 134 -6.37 8.87 -6.75
N SER A 135 -6.59 8.35 -7.95
CA SER A 135 -5.99 8.86 -9.18
C SER A 135 -6.64 10.16 -9.70
N ASN A 136 -7.87 10.46 -9.27
CA ASN A 136 -8.67 11.57 -9.79
C ASN A 136 -9.14 12.52 -8.67
N ALA A 137 -10.43 12.46 -8.28
CA ALA A 137 -11.04 13.38 -7.32
C ALA A 137 -10.38 13.34 -5.92
N GLY A 138 -9.79 12.20 -5.56
CA GLY A 138 -9.07 11.96 -4.32
C GLY A 138 -7.57 12.26 -4.37
N ARG A 139 -7.07 12.85 -5.46
CA ARG A 139 -5.63 13.00 -5.68
C ARG A 139 -4.99 13.90 -4.62
N ILE A 140 -4.03 13.33 -3.88
CA ILE A 140 -3.20 14.06 -2.93
C ILE A 140 -1.83 14.34 -3.56
N LYS A 141 -1.39 15.60 -3.51
CA LYS A 141 -0.09 16.01 -4.05
C LYS A 141 1.04 15.24 -3.36
N HIS A 142 2.04 14.82 -4.13
CA HIS A 142 3.18 14.01 -3.69
C HIS A 142 2.88 12.56 -3.28
N LEU A 143 1.61 12.15 -3.23
CA LEU A 143 1.24 10.74 -3.01
C LEU A 143 1.13 10.01 -4.35
N ALA A 144 2.20 9.30 -4.72
CA ALA A 144 2.23 8.50 -5.95
C ALA A 144 1.40 7.22 -5.84
N SER A 145 1.04 6.62 -6.99
CA SER A 145 0.22 5.41 -7.06
C SER A 145 0.79 4.22 -6.29
N ALA A 146 2.10 3.99 -6.37
CA ALA A 146 2.78 2.96 -5.59
C ALA A 146 2.58 3.06 -4.07
N PHE A 147 2.25 4.25 -3.54
CA PHE A 147 2.00 4.48 -2.12
C PHE A 147 0.52 4.55 -1.79
N PHE A 148 -0.32 5.15 -2.63
CA PHE A 148 -1.75 5.07 -2.35
C PHE A 148 -2.29 3.64 -2.52
N THR A 149 -1.71 2.78 -3.37
CA THR A 149 -2.13 1.38 -3.45
C THR A 149 -1.82 0.62 -2.16
N LYS A 150 -0.74 0.97 -1.45
CA LYS A 150 -0.45 0.47 -0.09
C LYS A 150 -1.51 0.95 0.92
N TRP A 151 -1.92 2.21 0.84
CA TRP A 151 -3.02 2.73 1.65
C TRP A 151 -4.34 1.99 1.37
N LEU A 152 -4.69 1.79 0.10
CA LEU A 152 -5.88 1.05 -0.30
C LEU A 152 -5.83 -0.40 0.17
N TYR A 153 -4.68 -1.08 0.08
CA TYR A 153 -4.49 -2.42 0.60
C TYR A 153 -4.79 -2.50 2.10
N PHE A 154 -4.07 -1.73 2.93
CA PHE A 154 -4.23 -1.81 4.39
C PHE A 154 -5.60 -1.36 4.87
N SER A 155 -6.28 -0.50 4.12
CA SER A 155 -7.66 -0.10 4.45
C SER A 155 -8.71 -1.13 4.02
N SER A 156 -8.42 -2.03 3.08
CA SER A 156 -9.38 -3.02 2.53
C SER A 156 -9.10 -4.47 2.93
N ALA A 157 -7.93 -4.79 3.49
CA ALA A 157 -7.62 -6.11 4.02
C ALA A 157 -8.34 -6.36 5.36
N LEU A 158 -9.65 -6.61 5.35
CA LEU A 158 -10.48 -6.63 6.55
C LEU A 158 -10.40 -7.95 7.31
N ALA A 159 -10.42 -9.08 6.62
CA ALA A 159 -10.47 -10.40 7.26
C ALA A 159 -9.09 -10.97 7.58
N SER A 160 -8.12 -10.80 6.68
CA SER A 160 -6.76 -11.33 6.84
C SER A 160 -5.74 -10.55 5.99
N PRO A 161 -4.43 -10.77 6.17
CA PRO A 161 -3.41 -10.20 5.27
C PRO A 161 -3.55 -10.66 3.81
N ASP A 162 -4.23 -11.77 3.55
CA ASP A 162 -4.42 -12.35 2.21
C ASP A 162 -5.89 -12.21 1.74
N ASP A 163 -6.66 -11.31 2.35
CA ASP A 163 -8.09 -11.09 2.07
C ASP A 163 -8.36 -10.97 0.56
N PRO A 164 -9.25 -11.82 -0.01
CA PRO A 164 -9.56 -11.80 -1.44
C PRO A 164 -10.17 -10.49 -1.94
N ASN A 165 -10.74 -9.67 -1.05
CA ASN A 165 -11.36 -8.39 -1.41
C ASN A 165 -10.41 -7.20 -1.24
N ALA A 166 -9.21 -7.41 -0.69
CA ALA A 166 -8.27 -6.32 -0.49
C ALA A 166 -7.67 -5.86 -1.82
N ALA A 167 -7.40 -4.56 -1.93
CA ALA A 167 -6.76 -3.97 -3.10
C ALA A 167 -5.29 -4.41 -3.21
N PRO A 168 -4.89 -5.19 -4.24
CA PRO A 168 -3.49 -5.59 -4.39
C PRO A 168 -2.58 -4.39 -4.66
N ILE A 169 -1.37 -4.45 -4.12
CA ILE A 169 -0.39 -3.36 -4.19
C ILE A 169 0.32 -3.39 -5.55
N LEU A 170 0.09 -2.37 -6.35
CA LEU A 170 0.88 -2.10 -7.56
C LEU A 170 1.96 -1.07 -7.25
N ASP A 171 3.17 -1.53 -6.91
CA ASP A 171 4.33 -0.67 -6.72
C ASP A 171 5.39 -0.85 -7.80
N LYS A 172 6.50 -0.11 -7.73
CA LYS A 172 7.54 -0.16 -8.76
C LYS A 172 8.13 -1.56 -8.94
N ARG A 173 8.29 -2.36 -7.87
CA ARG A 173 8.89 -3.70 -7.98
C ARG A 173 7.95 -4.67 -8.68
N VAL A 174 6.68 -4.62 -8.32
CA VAL A 174 5.63 -5.41 -8.98
C VAL A 174 5.46 -4.97 -10.43
N HIS A 175 5.43 -3.65 -10.68
CA HIS A 175 5.28 -3.07 -12.02
C HIS A 175 6.45 -3.45 -12.93
N ASP A 176 7.71 -3.25 -12.49
CA ASP A 176 8.90 -3.61 -13.27
C ASP A 176 8.90 -5.13 -13.57
N TRP A 177 8.54 -5.98 -12.60
CA TRP A 177 8.47 -7.42 -12.81
C TRP A 177 7.40 -7.82 -13.84
N LEU A 178 6.22 -7.20 -13.81
CA LEU A 178 5.14 -7.47 -14.79
C LEU A 178 5.56 -7.10 -16.21
N GLU A 179 6.26 -5.97 -16.37
CA GLU A 179 6.80 -5.54 -17.66
C GLU A 179 7.85 -6.54 -18.16
N ASP A 180 8.83 -6.89 -17.33
CA ASP A 180 9.96 -7.73 -17.71
C ASP A 180 9.62 -9.21 -17.89
N ARG A 181 8.65 -9.74 -17.12
CA ARG A 181 8.40 -11.19 -16.99
C ARG A 181 7.07 -11.63 -17.57
N ALA A 182 6.07 -10.76 -17.56
CA ALA A 182 4.73 -11.07 -18.05
C ALA A 182 4.37 -10.32 -19.35
N ASN A 183 5.29 -9.51 -19.88
CA ASN A 183 5.04 -8.62 -21.03
C ASN A 183 3.78 -7.76 -20.83
N LEU A 184 3.53 -7.35 -19.57
CA LEU A 184 2.37 -6.57 -19.16
C LEU A 184 2.81 -5.15 -18.80
N THR A 185 2.91 -4.28 -19.80
CA THR A 185 3.15 -2.86 -19.60
C THR A 185 1.86 -2.15 -19.15
N LEU A 186 1.94 -1.48 -18.00
CA LEU A 186 0.82 -0.77 -17.38
C LEU A 186 1.14 0.71 -17.21
N ASP A 187 0.21 1.60 -17.58
CA ASP A 187 0.25 3.00 -17.15
C ASP A 187 -0.38 3.11 -15.74
N ILE A 188 0.48 3.14 -14.72
CA ILE A 188 0.10 3.16 -13.29
C ILE A 188 -0.63 4.45 -12.85
N SER A 189 -0.94 5.35 -13.76
CA SER A 189 -1.81 6.52 -13.52
C SER A 189 -3.26 6.31 -13.98
N ARG A 190 -3.55 5.23 -14.71
CA ARG A 190 -4.86 4.99 -15.34
C ARG A 190 -5.64 3.88 -14.66
N THR A 191 -6.93 4.14 -14.37
CA THR A 191 -7.81 3.18 -13.70
C THR A 191 -7.98 1.87 -14.48
N HIS A 192 -8.16 1.92 -15.80
CA HIS A 192 -8.32 0.70 -16.60
C HIS A 192 -7.06 -0.17 -16.62
N GLU A 193 -5.88 0.42 -16.45
CA GLU A 193 -4.63 -0.33 -16.34
C GLU A 193 -4.53 -1.02 -14.97
N TYR A 194 -5.00 -0.39 -13.90
CA TYR A 194 -5.14 -1.06 -12.61
C TYR A 194 -6.16 -2.21 -12.64
N GLN A 195 -7.27 -2.06 -13.38
CA GLN A 195 -8.20 -3.16 -13.62
C GLN A 195 -7.52 -4.32 -14.37
N ARG A 196 -6.79 -4.03 -15.45
CA ARG A 196 -6.04 -5.07 -16.20
C ARG A 196 -5.05 -5.82 -15.31
N TYR A 197 -4.38 -5.12 -14.41
CA TYR A 197 -3.53 -5.72 -13.38
C TYR A 197 -4.33 -6.66 -12.46
N LEU A 198 -5.45 -6.21 -11.91
CA LEU A 198 -6.30 -7.03 -11.04
C LEU A 198 -6.88 -8.26 -11.75
N ASP A 199 -7.28 -8.12 -13.01
CA ASP A 199 -7.79 -9.22 -13.84
C ASP A 199 -6.71 -10.28 -14.07
N ALA A 200 -5.47 -9.85 -14.34
CA ALA A 200 -4.33 -10.75 -14.51
C ALA A 200 -4.04 -11.52 -13.22
N LEU A 201 -3.96 -10.82 -12.07
CA LEU A 201 -3.71 -11.48 -10.78
C LEU A 201 -4.82 -12.48 -10.41
N THR A 202 -6.08 -12.12 -10.64
CA THR A 202 -7.22 -13.00 -10.37
C THR A 202 -7.15 -14.26 -11.24
N SER A 203 -7.01 -14.08 -12.56
CA SER A 203 -6.90 -15.19 -13.52
C SER A 203 -5.74 -16.13 -13.19
N TRP A 204 -4.57 -15.58 -12.86
CA TRP A 204 -3.41 -16.38 -12.47
C TRP A 204 -3.61 -17.10 -11.14
N GLY A 205 -4.31 -16.51 -10.19
CA GLY A 205 -4.56 -17.10 -8.88
C GLY A 205 -5.56 -18.25 -8.90
N GLU A 206 -6.57 -18.21 -9.78
CA GLU A 206 -7.66 -19.19 -9.86
C GLU A 206 -7.13 -20.64 -9.98
N ALA A 207 -6.14 -20.88 -10.85
CA ALA A 207 -5.57 -22.20 -11.08
C ALA A 207 -4.87 -22.80 -9.85
N PHE A 208 -4.53 -21.97 -8.86
CA PHE A 208 -3.78 -22.37 -7.66
C PHE A 208 -4.58 -22.13 -6.37
N GLY A 209 -5.84 -21.72 -6.46
CA GLY A 209 -6.65 -21.34 -5.30
C GLY A 209 -6.07 -20.16 -4.52
N ARG A 210 -5.47 -19.19 -5.23
CA ARG A 210 -4.80 -18.02 -4.64
C ARG A 210 -5.64 -16.76 -4.80
N THR A 211 -5.58 -15.89 -3.79
CA THR A 211 -6.14 -14.55 -3.90
C THR A 211 -5.24 -13.64 -4.72
N ALA A 212 -5.78 -12.57 -5.30
CA ALA A 212 -4.97 -11.59 -6.04
C ALA A 212 -3.84 -10.99 -5.16
N VAL A 213 -4.09 -10.80 -3.86
CA VAL A 213 -3.06 -10.38 -2.89
C VAL A 213 -1.94 -11.41 -2.77
N GLN A 214 -2.25 -12.70 -2.73
CA GLN A 214 -1.23 -13.74 -2.67
C GLN A 214 -0.39 -13.78 -3.95
N VAL A 215 -0.99 -13.54 -5.12
CA VAL A 215 -0.26 -13.42 -6.38
C VAL A 215 0.64 -12.17 -6.37
N GLU A 216 0.16 -11.02 -5.90
CA GLU A 216 0.97 -9.81 -5.70
C GLU A 216 2.18 -10.06 -4.80
N LYS A 217 1.99 -10.73 -3.66
CA LYS A 217 3.08 -11.10 -2.75
C LYS A 217 4.11 -12.00 -3.41
N ALA A 218 3.66 -13.01 -4.17
CA ALA A 218 4.56 -13.91 -4.89
C ALA A 218 5.40 -13.15 -5.92
N ILE A 219 4.78 -12.24 -6.68
CA ILE A 219 5.48 -11.36 -7.63
C ILE A 219 6.51 -10.49 -6.90
N PHE A 220 6.13 -9.85 -5.79
CA PHE A 220 7.05 -9.04 -5.00
C PHE A 220 8.25 -9.84 -4.47
N GLY A 221 8.00 -11.08 -4.04
CA GLY A 221 9.02 -12.03 -3.62
C GLY A 221 10.00 -12.37 -4.72
N LEU A 222 9.49 -12.69 -5.92
CA LEU A 222 10.32 -12.93 -7.10
C LEU A 222 11.11 -11.69 -7.53
N ALA A 223 10.50 -10.51 -7.46
CA ALA A 223 11.12 -9.24 -7.87
C ALA A 223 12.22 -8.76 -6.92
N THR A 224 12.18 -9.15 -5.64
CA THR A 224 13.07 -8.57 -4.62
C THR A 224 13.90 -9.60 -3.84
N GLY A 225 13.58 -10.89 -3.95
CA GLY A 225 14.14 -11.95 -3.11
C GLY A 225 13.71 -11.85 -1.65
N ARG A 226 12.65 -11.08 -1.34
CA ARG A 226 12.14 -10.87 0.02
C ARG A 226 10.70 -11.36 0.13
N ASP A 227 10.44 -12.18 1.15
CA ASP A 227 9.10 -12.65 1.52
C ASP A 227 8.42 -11.63 2.46
#